data_AF-A0A8J3YJN4-F1
#
_entry.id   AF-A0A8J3YJN4-F1
#
_cell.length_a   1.000
_cell.length_b   1.000
_cell.length_c   1.000
_cell.angle_alpha   90.00
_cell.angle_beta   90.00
_cell.angle_gamma   90.00
#
_symmetry.space_group_name_H-M   'P 1'
#
loop_
_entity.id
_entity.type
_entity.pdbx_description
1 polymer ?
#
loop_
_entity_poly.entity_id
_entity_poly.type
_entity_poly.pdbx_seq_one_letter_code
_entity_poly.pdbx_strand_id
1 'polypeptide(L)'
;MNGRSDDQLRAEFRQRYARLIHSGGRAAFVLTFGTAPVVNTGTAFAERANRLLLESVPEIFQGSAQRSFWKGNNNGGDATGVVSVELYLFT
;
A
#
# COMPACT_ATOMS: atom_id res chain seq x y z
N MET A 1 -3.82 14.16 -11.04
CA MET A 1 -3.95 13.29 -9.85
C MET A 1 -4.69 14.10 -8.80
N ASN A 2 -5.80 13.60 -8.25
CA ASN A 2 -6.30 14.15 -6.98
C ASN A 2 -5.26 13.82 -5.91
N GLY A 3 -4.32 14.75 -5.71
CA GLY A 3 -3.10 14.57 -4.93
C GLY A 3 -3.42 14.55 -3.45
N ARG A 4 -3.70 13.37 -2.91
CA ARG A 4 -3.79 13.19 -1.45
C ARG A 4 -2.41 13.44 -0.83
N SER A 5 -2.38 14.23 0.23
CA SER A 5 -1.17 14.42 1.03
C SER A 5 -0.78 13.13 1.75
N ASP A 6 0.48 13.03 2.17
CA ASP A 6 0.93 11.90 2.99
C ASP A 6 0.09 11.77 4.27
N ASP A 7 -0.31 12.88 4.90
CA ASP A 7 -1.14 12.86 6.10
C ASP A 7 -2.55 12.31 5.84
N GLN A 8 -3.17 12.68 4.72
CA GLN A 8 -4.46 12.12 4.32
C GLN A 8 -4.35 10.60 4.09
N LEU A 9 -3.27 10.14 3.48
CA LEU A 9 -3.03 8.72 3.26
C LEU A 9 -2.77 7.96 4.57
N ARG A 10 -1.99 8.52 5.50
CA ARG A 10 -1.76 7.91 6.83
C ARG A 10 -3.07 7.74 7.59
N ALA A 11 -3.93 8.78 7.58
CA ALA A 11 -5.24 8.72 8.22
C ALA A 11 -6.15 7.66 7.56
N GLU A 12 -6.19 7.61 6.24
CA GLU A 12 -6.95 6.61 5.47
C GLU A 12 -6.47 5.19 5.78
N PHE A 13 -5.16 4.95 5.80
CA PHE A 13 -4.60 3.63 6.14
C PHE A 13 -4.96 3.20 7.55
N ARG A 14 -4.86 4.11 8.52
CA ARG A 14 -5.28 3.80 9.90
C ARG A 14 -6.73 3.39 9.99
N GLN A 15 -7.62 4.10 9.32
CA GLN A 15 -9.04 3.75 9.27
C GLN A 15 -9.26 2.41 8.56
N ARG A 16 -8.61 2.20 7.40
CA ARG A 16 -8.76 1.00 6.58
C ARG A 16 -8.34 -0.28 7.32
N TYR A 17 -7.29 -0.20 8.14
CA TYR A 17 -6.76 -1.35 8.87
C TYR A 17 -7.19 -1.43 10.34
N ALA A 18 -8.07 -0.53 10.80
CA ALA A 18 -8.56 -0.47 12.19
C ALA A 18 -9.04 -1.83 12.74
N ARG A 19 -9.79 -2.60 11.93
CA ARG A 19 -10.27 -3.93 12.34
C ARG A 19 -9.15 -4.93 12.54
N LEU A 20 -8.17 -4.93 11.62
CA LEU A 20 -7.04 -5.84 11.67
C LEU A 20 -6.10 -5.51 12.83
N ILE A 21 -5.95 -4.22 13.17
CA ILE A 21 -5.26 -3.76 14.38
C ILE A 21 -5.98 -4.31 15.61
N HIS A 22 -7.30 -4.13 15.68
CA HIS A 22 -8.09 -4.58 16.84
C HIS A 22 -8.05 -6.10 17.04
N SER A 23 -7.97 -6.88 15.96
CA SER A 23 -7.83 -8.34 16.04
C SER A 23 -6.38 -8.82 16.26
N GLY A 24 -5.41 -7.92 16.43
CA GLY A 24 -4.00 -8.27 16.61
C GLY A 24 -3.33 -8.88 15.39
N GLY A 25 -3.87 -8.65 14.19
CA GLY A 25 -3.32 -9.20 12.95
C GLY A 25 -1.95 -8.61 12.61
N ARG A 26 -1.06 -9.45 12.07
CA ARG A 26 0.30 -9.05 11.67
C ARG A 26 0.60 -9.55 10.27
N ALA A 27 1.12 -8.69 9.41
CA ALA A 27 1.52 -9.07 8.06
C ALA A 27 2.86 -9.82 8.07
N ALA A 28 2.88 -11.00 7.46
CA ALA A 28 4.09 -11.73 7.11
C ALA A 28 4.68 -11.22 5.80
N PHE A 29 3.84 -11.12 4.76
CA PHE A 29 4.21 -10.61 3.44
C PHE A 29 3.22 -9.53 2.97
N VAL A 30 3.76 -8.51 2.31
CA VAL A 30 3.02 -7.38 1.76
C VAL A 30 3.43 -7.19 0.30
N LEU A 31 2.48 -7.34 -0.61
CA LEU A 31 2.68 -7.06 -2.03
C LEU A 31 1.93 -5.77 -2.37
N THR A 32 2.65 -4.80 -2.93
CA THR A 32 2.10 -3.49 -3.21
C THR A 32 2.27 -3.15 -4.68
N PHE A 33 1.17 -2.82 -5.34
CA PHE A 33 1.11 -2.61 -6.79
C PHE A 33 0.73 -1.17 -7.08
N GLY A 34 1.67 -0.38 -7.60
CA GLY A 34 1.43 1.00 -7.96
C GLY A 34 1.09 1.11 -9.45
N THR A 35 -0.07 1.71 -9.74
CA THR A 35 -0.60 1.78 -11.10
C THR A 35 -0.12 3.04 -11.81
N ALA A 36 0.58 2.88 -12.92
CA ALA A 36 1.01 3.98 -13.78
C ALA A 36 1.33 3.51 -15.21
N PRO A 37 1.32 4.41 -16.21
CA PRO A 37 1.77 4.07 -17.57
C PRO A 37 3.26 3.74 -17.64
N VAL A 38 4.06 4.33 -16.74
CA VAL A 38 5.52 4.19 -16.69
C VAL A 38 5.93 3.35 -15.48
N VAL A 39 6.83 2.39 -15.71
CA VAL A 39 7.32 1.43 -14.69
C VAL A 39 7.79 2.13 -13.42
N ASN A 40 8.77 3.03 -13.57
CA ASN A 40 9.40 3.70 -12.42
C ASN A 40 8.39 4.51 -11.60
N THR A 41 7.41 5.14 -12.26
CA THR A 41 6.36 5.92 -11.57
C THR A 41 5.45 5.02 -10.75
N GLY A 42 5.04 3.87 -11.29
CA GLY A 42 4.21 2.93 -10.54
C GLY A 42 4.95 2.29 -9.37
N THR A 43 6.20 1.87 -9.58
CA THR A 43 7.04 1.38 -8.48
C THR A 43 7.19 2.44 -7.38
N ALA A 44 7.39 3.71 -7.73
CA ALA A 44 7.46 4.80 -6.76
C ALA A 44 6.15 4.99 -5.96
N PHE A 45 4.98 4.78 -6.58
CA PHE A 45 3.71 4.79 -5.84
C PHE A 45 3.61 3.63 -4.85
N ALA A 46 4.03 2.44 -5.25
CA ALA A 46 4.05 1.28 -4.35
C ALA A 46 5.00 1.49 -3.17
N GLU A 47 6.19 2.01 -3.41
CA GLU A 47 7.19 2.30 -2.37
C GLU A 47 6.70 3.39 -1.42
N ARG A 48 6.09 4.47 -1.95
CA ARG A 48 5.46 5.51 -1.12
C ARG A 48 4.38 4.93 -0.22
N ALA A 49 3.51 4.07 -0.75
CA ALA A 49 2.48 3.42 0.04
C ALA A 49 3.07 2.51 1.13
N ASN A 50 4.07 1.69 0.80
CA ASN A 50 4.75 0.82 1.78
C ASN A 50 5.36 1.60 2.95
N ARG A 51 6.06 2.71 2.66
CA ARG A 51 6.58 3.61 3.69
C ARG A 51 5.46 4.14 4.59
N LEU A 52 4.40 4.69 3.98
CA LEU A 52 3.29 5.28 4.71
C LEU A 52 2.50 4.24 5.52
N LEU A 53 2.35 3.01 5.04
CA LEU A 53 1.74 1.90 5.79
C LEU A 53 2.57 1.55 7.03
N LEU A 54 3.91 1.50 6.91
CA LEU A 54 4.79 1.24 8.06
C LEU A 54 4.75 2.37 9.09
N GLU A 55 4.77 3.63 8.63
CA GLU A 55 4.68 4.80 9.50
C GLU A 55 3.33 4.90 10.19
N SER A 56 2.25 4.68 9.43
CA SER A 56 0.91 4.88 9.95
C SER A 56 0.40 3.69 10.71
N VAL A 57 0.78 2.45 10.39
CA VAL A 57 0.21 1.20 10.92
C VAL A 57 1.29 0.18 11.34
N PRO A 58 2.29 0.56 12.16
CA PRO A 58 3.42 -0.32 12.49
C PRO A 58 3.00 -1.65 13.14
N GLU A 59 1.89 -1.71 13.88
CA GLU A 59 1.41 -2.93 14.55
C GLU A 59 1.14 -4.08 13.57
N ILE A 60 0.72 -3.77 12.35
CA ILE A 60 0.49 -4.77 11.29
C ILE A 60 1.75 -4.97 10.46
N PHE A 61 2.44 -3.88 10.10
CA PHE A 61 3.44 -3.90 9.03
C PHE A 61 4.90 -4.02 9.51
N GLN A 62 5.19 -3.79 10.79
CA GLN A 62 6.54 -3.89 11.36
C GLN A 62 7.08 -5.31 11.22
N GLY A 63 8.24 -5.44 10.58
CA GLY A 63 8.92 -6.73 10.36
C GLY A 63 8.34 -7.59 9.23
N SER A 64 7.33 -7.09 8.51
CA SER A 64 6.81 -7.75 7.31
C SER A 64 7.82 -7.72 6.15
N ALA A 65 7.83 -8.78 5.35
CA ALA A 65 8.56 -8.78 4.08
C ALA A 65 7.74 -8.02 3.03
N GLN A 66 8.31 -6.95 2.47
CA GLN A 66 7.61 -6.09 1.51
C GLN A 66 8.18 -6.24 0.10
N ARG A 67 7.29 -6.21 -0.91
CA ARG A 67 7.66 -6.14 -2.33
C ARG A 67 6.80 -5.11 -3.05
N SER A 68 7.46 -4.26 -3.84
CA SER A 68 6.84 -3.22 -4.65
C SER A 68 6.82 -3.64 -6.10
N PHE A 69 5.67 -3.50 -6.74
CA PHE A 69 5.45 -3.85 -8.14
C PHE A 69 4.84 -2.67 -8.90
N TRP A 70 5.22 -2.55 -10.16
CA TRP A 70 4.51 -1.73 -11.12
C TRP A 70 3.33 -2.51 -11.70
N LYS A 71 2.18 -1.82 -11.83
CA LYS A 71 1.03 -2.27 -12.61
C LYS A 71 0.80 -1.30 -13.77
N GLY A 72 0.92 -1.78 -15.00
CA GLY A 72 0.56 -0.99 -16.18
C GLY A 72 -0.95 -0.80 -16.26
N ASN A 73 -1.40 0.34 -16.78
CA ASN A 73 -2.82 0.64 -17.01
C ASN A 73 -3.19 0.73 -18.51
N ASN A 74 -2.37 0.11 -19.35
CA ASN A 74 -2.63 0.03 -20.79
C ASN A 74 -3.88 -0.85 -20.98
N ASN A 75 -4.91 -0.35 -21.66
CA ASN A 75 -6.19 -1.02 -21.99
C ASN A 75 -7.29 -1.02 -20.89
N GLY A 76 -7.52 0.10 -20.20
CA GLY A 76 -8.71 0.26 -19.35
C GLY A 76 -8.61 -0.38 -17.96
N GLY A 77 -7.38 -0.62 -17.49
CA GLY A 77 -7.11 -1.02 -16.11
C GLY A 77 -7.32 0.13 -15.11
N ASP A 78 -6.87 -0.09 -13.87
CA ASP A 78 -6.98 0.89 -12.79
C ASP A 78 -6.40 2.27 -13.18
N ALA A 79 -6.94 3.33 -12.58
CA ALA A 79 -6.47 4.70 -12.83
C ALA A 79 -5.01 4.90 -12.37
N THR A 80 -4.26 5.74 -13.09
CA THR A 80 -2.91 6.16 -12.66
C THR A 80 -2.96 6.73 -11.25
N GLY A 81 -2.06 6.27 -10.38
CA GLY A 81 -1.98 6.68 -8.97
C GLY A 81 -2.79 5.82 -8.01
N VAL A 82 -3.53 4.82 -8.51
CA VAL A 82 -4.12 3.77 -7.66
C VAL A 82 -3.04 2.84 -7.16
N VAL A 83 -3.09 2.51 -5.87
CA VAL A 83 -2.25 1.49 -5.24
C VAL A 83 -3.12 0.37 -4.70
N SER A 84 -2.79 -0.87 -5.06
CA SER A 84 -3.38 -2.08 -4.49
C SER A 84 -2.39 -2.71 -3.51
N VAL A 85 -2.90 -3.23 -2.40
CA VAL A 85 -2.10 -3.87 -1.35
C VAL A 85 -2.70 -5.24 -1.06
N GLU A 86 -1.87 -6.27 -1.11
CA GLU A 86 -2.22 -7.63 -0.72
C GLU A 86 -1.44 -8.00 0.55
N LEU A 87 -2.17 -8.50 1.56
CA LEU A 87 -1.63 -8.84 2.87
C LEU A 87 -1.74 -10.35 3.12
N TYR A 88 -0.62 -10.96 3.45
CA TYR A 88 -0.56 -12.32 3.97
C TYR A 88 -0.25 -12.24 5.45
N LEU A 89 -1.12 -12.78 6.29
CA LEU A 89 -1.04 -12.63 7.75
C LEU A 89 -0.38 -13.84 8.38
N PHE A 90 0.29 -13.63 9.52
CA PHE A 90 0.61 -14.72 10.43
C PHE A 90 -0.69 -15.27 11.05
N THR A 91 -0.75 -16.59 11.22
CA THR A 91 -1.77 -17.29 12.01
C THR A 91 -1.38 -17.36 13.47
#